data_AF-A0AAV4S2Q8-F1
#
_entry.id   AF-A0AAV4S2Q8-F1
#
_cell.length_a   1.000
_cell.length_b   1.000
_cell.length_c   1.000
_cell.angle_alpha   90.00
_cell.angle_beta   90.00
_cell.angle_gamma   90.00
#
_symmetry.space_group_name_H-M   'P 1'
#
loop_
_entity.id
_entity.type
_entity.pdbx_description
1 polymer ?
#
loop_
_entity_poly.entity_id
_entity_poly.type
_entity_poly.pdbx_seq_one_letter_code
_entity_poly.pdbx_strand_id
1 'polypeptide(L)'
;MVLWRKQLALFKKAVLEAKRKCFDDFISNINYKEDSMKTYKFLSTLQNKRPVPKKEPIYFNGAILTSDKVVANAFGQSYAKNQKKGAFARKMSSQIKKRLEMPKNLNSSHDTHIVFTAPFTLEELRLAIECQRVKKSPGEDNIPCRVFKTYE
;
A
#
# COMPACT_ATOMS: atom_id res chain seq x y z
N MET A 1 6.22 30.09 -41.54
CA MET A 1 6.48 28.64 -41.78
C MET A 1 7.98 28.26 -41.76
N VAL A 2 8.88 29.06 -42.35
CA VAL A 2 10.33 28.76 -42.43
C VAL A 2 11.05 28.82 -41.06
N LEU A 3 10.73 29.80 -40.21
CA LEU A 3 11.27 29.91 -38.84
C LEU A 3 11.00 28.67 -37.99
N TRP A 4 9.77 28.15 -38.01
CA TRP A 4 9.40 26.92 -37.30
C TRP A 4 10.21 25.70 -37.76
N ARG A 5 10.44 25.57 -39.07
CA ARG A 5 11.26 24.47 -39.62
C ARG A 5 12.72 24.57 -39.16
N LYS A 6 13.29 25.77 -39.09
CA LYS A 6 14.63 26.01 -38.56
C LYS A 6 14.71 25.67 -37.06
N GLN A 7 13.74 26.13 -36.26
CA GLN A 7 13.68 25.83 -34.83
C GLN A 7 13.57 24.32 -34.57
N LEU A 8 12.72 23.63 -35.32
CA LEU A 8 12.54 22.18 -35.22
C LEU A 8 13.81 21.42 -35.61
N ALA A 9 14.53 21.88 -36.64
CA ALA A 9 15.81 21.28 -37.05
C ALA A 9 16.88 21.45 -35.96
N LEU A 10 17.00 22.64 -35.37
CA LEU A 10 17.90 22.91 -34.25
C LEU A 10 17.56 22.03 -33.04
N PHE A 11 16.28 21.90 -32.71
CA PHE A 11 15.84 21.04 -31.62
C PHE A 11 16.20 19.57 -31.87
N LYS A 12 15.93 19.04 -33.07
CA LYS A 12 16.31 17.67 -33.45
C LYS A 12 17.82 17.46 -33.36
N LYS A 13 18.61 18.44 -33.81
CA LYS A 13 20.08 18.40 -33.70
C LYS A 13 20.52 18.35 -32.24
N ALA A 14 20.00 19.23 -31.40
CA ALA A 14 20.32 19.25 -29.97
C ALA A 14 19.95 17.94 -29.27
N VAL A 15 18.80 17.34 -29.61
CA VAL A 15 18.39 16.02 -29.08
C VAL A 15 19.36 14.92 -29.50
N LEU A 16 19.82 14.93 -30.76
CA LEU A 16 20.79 13.96 -31.24
C LEU A 16 22.15 14.13 -30.58
N GLU A 17 22.63 15.36 -30.44
CA GLU A 17 23.89 15.68 -29.75
C GLU A 17 23.85 15.26 -28.28
N ALA A 18 22.75 15.56 -27.57
CA ALA A 18 22.57 15.15 -26.18
C ALA A 18 22.56 13.62 -26.04
N LYS A 19 21.90 12.89 -26.96
CA LYS A 19 21.91 11.42 -26.97
C LYS A 19 23.31 10.85 -27.19
N ARG A 20 24.08 11.42 -28.13
CA ARG A 20 25.46 11.00 -28.40
C ARG A 20 26.35 11.25 -27.19
N LYS A 21 26.31 12.46 -26.64
CA LYS A 21 27.08 12.81 -25.44
C LYS A 21 26.77 11.88 -24.28
N CYS A 22 25.49 11.61 -24.00
CA CYS A 22 25.10 10.67 -22.94
C CYS A 22 25.63 9.24 -23.18
N PHE A 23 25.67 8.80 -24.44
CA PHE A 23 26.26 7.51 -24.80
C PHE A 23 27.78 7.52 -24.61
N ASP A 24 28.47 8.55 -25.07
CA ASP A 24 29.92 8.69 -24.94
C ASP A 24 30.34 8.76 -23.47
N ASP A 25 29.63 9.54 -22.66
CA ASP A 25 29.82 9.64 -21.20
C ASP A 25 29.56 8.29 -20.51
N PHE A 26 28.60 7.49 -20.99
CA PHE A 26 28.35 6.15 -20.45
C PHE A 26 29.50 5.20 -20.77
N ILE A 27 30.01 5.20 -22.01
CA ILE A 27 31.11 4.34 -22.44
C ILE A 27 32.43 4.74 -21.75
N SER A 28 32.68 6.03 -21.54
CA SER A 28 33.91 6.49 -20.90
C SER A 28 33.98 6.15 -19.41
N ASN A 29 32.83 6.06 -18.74
CA ASN A 29 32.75 5.85 -17.29
C ASN A 29 32.46 4.41 -16.87
N ILE A 30 32.17 3.50 -17.80
CA ILE A 30 31.75 2.13 -17.45
C ILE A 30 32.92 1.21 -17.17
N ASN A 31 32.89 0.56 -16.00
CA ASN A 31 33.79 -0.53 -15.67
C ASN A 31 33.05 -1.87 -15.84
N TYR A 32 33.29 -2.59 -16.95
CA TYR A 32 32.58 -3.83 -17.27
C TYR A 32 32.66 -4.93 -16.20
N LYS A 33 33.72 -4.92 -15.36
CA LYS A 33 33.88 -5.91 -14.28
C LYS A 33 32.95 -5.65 -13.10
N GLU A 34 32.75 -4.38 -12.75
CA GLU A 34 31.96 -3.98 -11.57
C GLU A 34 30.51 -3.66 -11.94
N ASP A 35 30.29 -3.12 -13.15
CA ASP A 35 29.00 -2.58 -13.59
C ASP A 35 28.24 -3.48 -14.58
N SER A 36 28.53 -4.78 -14.59
CA SER A 36 27.92 -5.76 -15.50
C SER A 36 26.39 -5.66 -15.61
N MET A 37 25.69 -5.46 -14.48
CA MET A 37 24.24 -5.29 -14.44
C MET A 37 23.79 -3.95 -15.06
N LYS A 38 24.54 -2.86 -14.88
CA LYS A 38 24.23 -1.57 -15.51
C LYS A 38 24.41 -1.68 -17.02
N THR A 39 25.50 -2.29 -17.49
CA THR A 39 25.75 -2.57 -18.90
C THR A 39 24.65 -3.42 -19.51
N TYR A 40 24.26 -4.51 -18.83
CA TYR A 40 23.19 -5.39 -19.27
C TYR A 40 21.87 -4.64 -19.43
N LYS A 41 21.48 -3.83 -18.44
CA LYS A 41 20.26 -3.01 -18.53
C LYS A 41 20.31 -2.02 -19.68
N PHE A 42 21.43 -1.34 -19.87
CA PHE A 42 21.60 -0.38 -20.97
C PHE A 42 21.57 -1.05 -22.36
N LEU A 43 22.22 -2.21 -22.50
CA LEU A 43 22.14 -3.00 -23.72
C LEU A 43 20.71 -3.52 -23.95
N SER A 44 20.00 -3.90 -22.89
CA SER A 44 18.61 -4.37 -22.98
C SER A 44 17.66 -3.27 -23.50
N THR A 45 17.89 -2.01 -23.11
CA THR A 45 17.10 -0.87 -23.61
C THR A 45 17.46 -0.51 -25.06
N LEU A 46 18.74 -0.58 -25.44
CA LEU A 46 19.18 -0.36 -26.83
C LEU A 46 18.66 -1.43 -27.79
N GLN A 47 18.72 -2.70 -27.39
CA GLN A 47 18.25 -3.81 -28.21
C GLN A 47 16.73 -3.80 -28.39
N ASN A 48 15.99 -3.10 -27.52
CA ASN A 48 14.55 -2.87 -27.62
C ASN A 48 13.73 -4.15 -27.91
N LYS A 49 14.24 -5.32 -27.48
CA LYS A 49 13.67 -6.65 -27.79
C LYS A 49 12.28 -6.83 -27.18
N ARG A 50 11.94 -6.00 -26.20
CA ARG A 50 10.61 -5.92 -25.61
C ARG A 50 10.25 -4.44 -25.52
N PRO A 51 9.40 -3.91 -26.42
CA PRO A 51 8.87 -2.57 -26.20
C PRO A 51 8.19 -2.55 -24.84
N VAL A 52 8.46 -1.50 -24.04
CA VAL A 52 7.75 -1.30 -22.78
C VAL A 52 6.25 -1.30 -23.09
N PRO A 53 5.44 -2.13 -22.42
CA PRO A 53 4.01 -2.14 -22.67
C PRO A 53 3.47 -0.73 -22.45
N LYS A 54 2.71 -0.23 -23.42
CA LYS A 54 2.10 1.10 -23.32
C LYS A 54 1.18 1.11 -22.12
N LYS A 55 1.34 2.10 -21.24
CA LYS A 55 0.43 2.32 -20.12
C LYS A 55 -0.83 2.96 -20.67
N GLU A 56 -1.82 2.14 -20.97
CA GLU A 56 -3.12 2.59 -21.42
C GLU A 56 -4.05 2.77 -20.22
N PRO A 57 -4.81 3.88 -20.15
CA PRO A 57 -5.82 4.05 -19.11
C PRO A 57 -6.89 2.96 -19.22
N ILE A 58 -7.25 2.36 -18.10
CA ILE A 58 -8.26 1.29 -18.06
C ILE A 58 -9.59 1.86 -17.57
N TYR A 59 -10.66 1.61 -18.31
CA TYR A 59 -12.02 1.96 -17.89
C TYR A 59 -12.60 0.85 -17.01
N PHE A 60 -12.97 1.18 -15.78
CA PHE A 60 -13.59 0.24 -14.85
C PHE A 60 -14.69 0.93 -14.04
N ASN A 61 -15.92 0.42 -14.11
CA ASN A 61 -17.11 0.97 -13.44
C ASN A 61 -17.33 2.47 -13.67
N GLY A 62 -17.13 2.95 -14.91
CA GLY A 62 -17.31 4.37 -15.27
C GLY A 62 -16.17 5.30 -14.84
N ALA A 63 -15.12 4.78 -14.18
CA ALA A 63 -13.92 5.52 -13.83
C ALA A 63 -12.73 5.14 -14.69
N ILE A 64 -11.84 6.10 -14.95
CA ILE A 64 -10.57 5.89 -15.66
C ILE A 64 -9.48 5.62 -14.62
N LEU A 65 -8.90 4.43 -14.67
CA LEU A 65 -7.80 4.01 -13.81
C LEU A 65 -6.48 4.25 -14.56
N THR A 66 -5.67 5.19 -14.06
CA THR A 66 -4.39 5.60 -14.68
C THR A 66 -3.16 5.10 -13.92
N SER A 67 -3.30 4.76 -12.64
CA SER A 67 -2.19 4.31 -11.80
C SER A 67 -2.16 2.79 -11.66
N ASP A 68 -1.00 2.18 -11.87
CA ASP A 68 -0.77 0.72 -11.75
C ASP A 68 -1.27 0.18 -10.40
N LYS A 69 -1.09 0.93 -9.30
CA LYS A 69 -1.55 0.54 -7.98
C LYS A 69 -3.08 0.46 -7.91
N VAL A 70 -3.76 1.43 -8.50
CA VAL A 70 -5.23 1.50 -8.52
C VAL A 70 -5.79 0.40 -9.41
N VAL A 71 -5.16 0.17 -10.57
CA VAL A 71 -5.50 -0.94 -11.49
C VAL A 71 -5.35 -2.29 -10.77
N ALA A 72 -4.22 -2.54 -10.11
CA ALA A 72 -3.97 -3.80 -9.41
C ALA A 72 -4.99 -4.04 -8.29
N ASN A 73 -5.32 -3.00 -7.52
CA ASN A 73 -6.33 -3.09 -6.47
C ASN A 73 -7.73 -3.35 -7.04
N ALA A 74 -8.13 -2.64 -8.09
CA ALA A 74 -9.43 -2.84 -8.74
C ALA A 74 -9.54 -4.27 -9.31
N PHE A 75 -8.47 -4.77 -9.93
CA PHE A 75 -8.39 -6.15 -10.41
C PHE A 75 -8.54 -7.15 -9.27
N GLY A 76 -7.78 -6.98 -8.18
CA GLY A 76 -7.87 -7.83 -7.00
C GLY A 76 -9.26 -7.82 -6.36
N GLN A 77 -9.92 -6.66 -6.29
CA GLN A 77 -11.29 -6.54 -5.80
C GLN A 77 -12.30 -7.25 -6.69
N SER A 78 -12.21 -7.06 -8.02
CA SER A 78 -13.08 -7.72 -8.99
C SER A 78 -12.95 -9.24 -8.89
N TYR A 79 -11.71 -9.73 -8.84
CA TYR A 79 -11.42 -11.15 -8.66
C TYR A 79 -11.97 -11.66 -7.33
N ALA A 80 -11.68 -10.99 -6.21
CA ALA A 80 -12.15 -11.40 -4.89
C ALA A 80 -13.68 -11.41 -4.75
N LYS A 81 -14.39 -10.53 -5.47
CA LYS A 81 -15.86 -10.48 -5.50
C LYS A 81 -16.46 -11.70 -6.20
N ASN A 82 -15.84 -12.14 -7.29
CA ASN A 82 -16.35 -13.23 -8.12
C ASN A 82 -15.93 -14.61 -7.59
N GLN A 83 -14.98 -14.69 -6.64
CA GLN A 83 -14.52 -15.93 -6.04
C GLN A 83 -15.37 -16.33 -4.83
N LYS A 84 -15.95 -17.54 -4.87
CA LYS A 84 -16.63 -18.12 -3.70
C LYS A 84 -15.60 -18.59 -2.68
N LYS A 85 -15.51 -17.89 -1.54
CA LYS A 85 -14.65 -18.30 -0.43
C LYS A 85 -15.16 -19.62 0.19
N GLY A 86 -14.26 -20.58 0.37
CA GLY A 86 -14.53 -21.80 1.16
C GLY A 86 -14.93 -21.47 2.61
N ALA A 87 -15.54 -22.43 3.31
CA ALA A 87 -16.03 -22.24 4.68
C ALA A 87 -14.95 -21.74 5.66
N PHE A 88 -13.75 -22.34 5.58
CA PHE A 88 -12.61 -21.95 6.41
C PHE A 88 -12.15 -20.51 6.15
N ALA A 89 -11.96 -20.13 4.87
CA ALA A 89 -11.53 -18.79 4.48
C ALA A 89 -12.56 -17.71 4.87
N ARG A 90 -13.86 -18.03 4.87
CA ARG A 90 -14.92 -17.14 5.37
C ARG A 90 -14.79 -16.90 6.88
N LYS A 91 -14.62 -17.97 7.68
CA LYS A 91 -14.43 -17.87 9.13
C LYS A 91 -13.20 -17.04 9.48
N MET A 92 -12.07 -17.30 8.80
CA MET A 92 -10.83 -16.55 9.02
C MET A 92 -10.97 -15.07 8.62
N SER A 93 -11.58 -14.78 7.46
CA SER A 93 -11.83 -13.39 7.03
C SER A 93 -12.68 -12.61 8.04
N SER A 94 -13.69 -13.27 8.64
CA SER A 94 -14.54 -12.64 9.67
C SER A 94 -13.75 -12.32 10.94
N GLN A 95 -12.87 -13.23 11.38
CA GLN A 95 -12.01 -12.99 12.54
C GLN A 95 -11.03 -11.84 12.30
N ILE A 96 -10.44 -11.77 11.12
CA ILE A 96 -9.54 -10.68 10.73
C ILE A 96 -10.28 -9.34 10.74
N LYS A 97 -11.48 -9.27 10.14
CA LYS A 97 -12.30 -8.04 10.18
C LYS A 97 -12.61 -7.61 11.61
N LYS A 98 -13.05 -8.54 12.47
CA LYS A 98 -13.30 -8.24 13.89
C LYS A 98 -12.08 -7.70 14.59
N ARG A 99 -10.87 -8.22 14.32
CA ARG A 99 -9.62 -7.70 14.90
C ARG A 99 -9.25 -6.31 14.37
N LEU A 100 -9.55 -6.01 13.11
CA LEU A 100 -9.26 -4.72 12.49
C LEU A 100 -10.28 -3.62 12.84
N GLU A 101 -11.53 -4.01 13.16
CA GLU A 101 -12.60 -3.13 13.61
C GLU A 101 -12.51 -2.79 15.11
N MET A 102 -11.69 -3.50 15.89
CA MET A 102 -11.35 -3.06 17.24
C MET A 102 -10.56 -1.74 17.16
N PRO A 103 -10.85 -0.75 18.03
CA PRO A 103 -10.11 0.51 18.03
C PRO A 103 -8.61 0.21 18.16
N LYS A 104 -7.83 0.71 17.18
CA LYS A 104 -6.38 0.64 17.17
C LYS A 104 -5.78 1.56 18.24
N ASN A 105 -6.05 1.29 19.51
CA ASN A 105 -5.36 1.91 20.64
C ASN A 105 -4.38 0.91 21.25
N LEU A 106 -3.51 0.33 20.42
CA LEU A 106 -2.36 -0.40 20.91
C LEU A 106 -1.14 0.18 20.21
N ASN A 107 -0.57 1.18 20.87
CA ASN A 107 0.73 1.76 20.56
C ASN A 107 1.72 0.62 20.28
N SER A 108 2.30 0.64 19.09
CA SER A 108 3.27 -0.33 18.59
C SER A 108 4.66 -0.13 19.20
N SER A 109 4.73 0.06 20.52
CA SER A 109 5.95 0.01 21.30
C SER A 109 5.68 -0.91 22.49
N HIS A 110 6.03 -2.18 22.34
CA HIS A 110 5.98 -3.15 23.43
C HIS A 110 7.11 -2.85 24.42
N ASP A 111 6.89 -1.86 25.26
CA ASP A 111 7.43 -1.90 26.61
C ASP A 111 6.31 -2.41 27.51
N THR A 112 6.28 -3.72 27.72
CA THR A 112 5.24 -4.39 28.53
C THR A 112 5.18 -3.82 29.94
N HIS A 113 6.29 -3.29 30.45
CA HIS A 113 6.35 -2.65 31.75
C HIS A 113 5.47 -1.39 31.81
N ILE A 114 5.49 -0.56 30.76
CA ILE A 114 4.69 0.68 30.70
C ILE A 114 3.20 0.35 30.63
N VAL A 115 2.82 -0.71 29.90
CA VAL A 115 1.40 -1.12 29.78
C VAL A 115 0.79 -1.53 31.13
N PHE A 116 1.58 -2.13 32.03
CA PHE A 116 1.09 -2.55 33.35
C PHE A 116 1.30 -1.51 34.46
N THR A 117 2.16 -0.51 34.26
CA THR A 117 2.49 0.51 35.27
C THR A 117 1.91 1.89 34.99
N ALA A 118 1.43 2.14 33.77
CA ALA A 118 0.76 3.40 33.46
C ALA A 118 -0.58 3.54 34.20
N PRO A 119 -0.94 4.75 34.65
CA PRO A 119 -2.26 5.02 35.21
C PRO A 119 -3.33 4.88 34.12
N PHE A 120 -4.45 4.22 34.45
CA PHE A 120 -5.58 4.08 33.53
C PHE A 120 -6.27 5.42 33.28
N THR A 121 -6.61 5.67 32.03
CA THR A 121 -7.40 6.85 31.64
C THR A 121 -8.89 6.62 31.88
N LEU A 122 -9.64 7.70 32.05
CA LEU A 122 -11.09 7.64 32.21
C LEU A 122 -11.80 7.09 30.96
N GLU A 123 -11.23 7.31 29.77
CA GLU A 123 -11.74 6.75 28.51
C GLU A 123 -11.58 5.22 28.45
N GLU A 124 -10.44 4.69 28.88
CA GLU A 124 -10.22 3.24 28.97
C GLU A 124 -11.19 2.59 29.95
N LEU A 125 -11.47 3.25 31.09
CA LEU A 125 -12.45 2.79 32.05
C LEU A 125 -13.86 2.71 31.43
N ARG A 126 -14.28 3.77 30.72
CA ARG A 126 -15.58 3.79 30.02
C ARG A 126 -15.69 2.67 28.99
N LEU A 127 -14.67 2.52 28.14
CA LEU A 127 -14.63 1.46 27.13
C LEU A 127 -14.67 0.07 27.76
N ALA A 128 -13.98 -0.15 28.89
CA ALA A 128 -14.01 -1.42 29.60
C ALA A 128 -15.40 -1.76 30.14
N ILE A 129 -16.11 -0.77 30.71
CA ILE A 129 -17.49 -0.91 31.19
C ILE A 129 -18.45 -1.22 30.03
N GLU A 130 -18.33 -0.51 28.90
CA GLU A 130 -19.15 -0.76 27.71
C GLU A 130 -18.97 -2.18 27.17
N CYS A 131 -17.72 -2.63 27.07
CA CYS A 131 -17.32 -3.94 26.56
C CYS A 131 -17.72 -5.12 27.48
N GLN A 132 -18.18 -4.85 28.71
CA GLN A 132 -18.54 -5.89 29.66
C GLN A 132 -19.78 -6.68 29.21
N ARG A 133 -19.73 -8.01 29.33
CA ARG A 133 -20.82 -8.91 28.92
C ARG A 133 -21.95 -8.89 29.95
N VAL A 134 -23.06 -8.27 29.59
CA VAL A 134 -24.22 -8.00 30.48
C VAL A 134 -24.94 -9.26 31.03
N LYS A 135 -24.73 -10.45 30.45
CA LYS A 135 -25.44 -11.70 30.80
C LYS A 135 -24.61 -12.71 31.59
N LYS A 136 -23.55 -12.27 32.28
CA LYS A 136 -22.71 -13.16 33.10
C LYS A 136 -23.18 -13.13 34.55
N SER A 137 -23.03 -14.27 35.23
CA SER A 137 -23.29 -14.38 36.66
C SER A 137 -22.34 -13.45 37.43
N PRO A 138 -22.78 -12.88 38.57
CA PRO A 138 -21.91 -12.12 39.46
C PRO A 138 -20.69 -12.94 39.91
N GLY A 139 -19.62 -12.22 40.28
CA GLY A 139 -18.44 -12.83 40.90
C GLY A 139 -18.71 -13.21 42.36
N GLU A 140 -17.64 -13.54 43.08
CA GLU A 140 -17.69 -13.87 44.52
C GLU A 140 -18.22 -12.71 45.38
N ASP A 141 -18.03 -11.47 44.90
CA ASP A 141 -18.56 -10.24 45.49
C ASP A 141 -20.08 -10.04 45.29
N ASN A 142 -20.74 -10.91 44.51
CA ASN A 142 -22.14 -10.84 44.14
C ASN A 142 -22.56 -9.52 43.46
N ILE A 143 -21.64 -8.77 42.84
CA ILE A 143 -21.96 -7.52 42.15
C ILE A 143 -22.35 -7.81 40.69
N PRO A 144 -23.60 -7.53 40.25
CA PRO A 144 -23.99 -7.76 38.87
C PRO A 144 -23.42 -6.68 37.94
N CYS A 145 -23.02 -7.08 36.72
CA CYS A 145 -22.43 -6.17 35.71
C CYS A 145 -23.28 -4.93 35.38
N ARG A 146 -24.58 -4.97 35.65
CA ARG A 146 -25.50 -3.84 35.40
C ARG A 146 -25.20 -2.64 36.30
N VAL A 147 -24.67 -2.86 37.50
CA VAL A 147 -24.37 -1.79 38.46
C VAL A 147 -23.37 -0.79 37.90
N PHE A 148 -22.41 -1.24 37.09
CA PHE A 148 -21.39 -0.37 36.52
C PHE A 148 -21.90 0.49 35.35
N LYS A 149 -23.07 0.17 34.77
CA LYS A 149 -23.67 0.90 33.64
C LYS A 149 -24.71 1.93 34.05
N THR A 150 -25.07 1.99 35.34
CA THR A 150 -26.15 2.86 35.87
C THR A 150 -25.66 4.17 36.49
N TYR A 151 -24.35 4.45 36.49
CA TYR A 151 -23.75 5.62 37.13
C TYR A 151 -23.18 6.66 36.14
N GLU A 152 -23.67 6.68 34.90
CA GLU A 152 -23.55 7.84 33.98
C GLU A 152 -24.91 8.50 33.82
#